data_AF-W1QKF7-F1
#
_entry.id   AF-W1QKF7-F1
#
_cell.length_a   1.000
_cell.length_b   1.000
_cell.length_c   1.000
_cell.angle_alpha   90.00
_cell.angle_beta   90.00
_cell.angle_gamma   90.00
#
_symmetry.space_group_name_H-M   'P 1'
#
loop_
_entity.id
_entity.type
_entity.pdbx_description
1 polymer ?
#
loop_
_entity_poly.entity_id
_entity_poly.type
_entity_poly.pdbx_seq_one_letter_code
_entity_poly.pdbx_strand_id
1 'polypeptide(L)'
;MFGAVRTVQKSGTNLQFVRTKRIRAGLDPVAQRVVTQLSVISANRKMPKMLKLSKEDFVKHVTVMRAWAVVRKEKKQAEEAQLKQQYESIKEANEDLKHVSQKLFEAANELEIGKRFPLELRVPTEYPSRSGWFYDYTPRKL
;
A
#
# COMPACT_ATOMS: atom_id res chain seq x y z
N MET A 1 -47.26 -71.74 -22.68
CA MET A 1 -46.94 -70.39 -23.16
C MET A 1 -46.75 -69.48 -21.95
N PHE A 2 -45.52 -69.22 -21.52
CA PHE A 2 -45.22 -68.31 -20.42
C PHE A 2 -44.66 -67.01 -21.02
N GLY A 3 -45.48 -65.96 -21.05
CA GLY A 3 -45.11 -64.64 -21.54
C GLY A 3 -44.37 -63.84 -20.46
N ALA A 4 -43.17 -63.40 -20.76
CA ALA A 4 -42.34 -62.58 -19.88
C ALA A 4 -42.93 -61.16 -19.74
N VAL A 5 -43.31 -60.77 -18.52
CA VAL A 5 -43.68 -59.39 -18.19
C VAL A 5 -42.39 -58.59 -18.00
N ARG A 6 -42.07 -57.71 -18.95
CA ARG A 6 -40.96 -56.75 -18.83
C ARG A 6 -41.36 -55.64 -17.86
N THR A 7 -40.71 -55.58 -16.71
CA THR A 7 -40.80 -54.43 -15.79
C THR A 7 -40.06 -53.23 -16.38
N VAL A 8 -40.77 -52.16 -16.69
CA VAL A 8 -40.20 -50.87 -17.09
C VAL A 8 -39.56 -50.21 -15.86
N GLN A 9 -38.23 -50.14 -15.83
CA GLN A 9 -37.52 -49.32 -14.85
C GLN A 9 -37.78 -47.84 -15.16
N LYS A 10 -38.52 -47.14 -14.29
CA LYS A 10 -38.62 -45.68 -14.35
C LYS A 10 -37.28 -45.09 -13.93
N SER A 11 -36.58 -44.47 -14.87
CA SER A 11 -35.39 -43.66 -14.60
C SER A 11 -35.78 -42.54 -13.63
N GLY A 12 -35.30 -42.62 -12.39
CA GLY A 12 -35.47 -41.55 -11.42
C GLY A 12 -34.81 -40.28 -11.96
N THR A 13 -35.60 -39.20 -12.07
CA THR A 13 -35.05 -37.87 -12.29
C THR A 13 -34.18 -37.53 -11.09
N ASN A 14 -32.88 -37.49 -11.31
CA ASN A 14 -31.93 -37.05 -10.29
C ASN A 14 -32.12 -35.53 -10.15
N LEU A 15 -33.06 -35.12 -9.28
CA LEU A 15 -33.24 -33.74 -8.89
C LEU A 15 -31.99 -33.34 -8.13
N GLN A 16 -31.00 -32.81 -8.85
CA GLN A 16 -29.88 -32.12 -8.25
C GLN A 16 -30.46 -30.98 -7.42
N PHE A 17 -30.42 -31.13 -6.09
CA PHE A 17 -30.68 -30.04 -5.17
C PHE A 17 -29.57 -29.00 -5.37
N VAL A 18 -29.76 -28.09 -6.33
CA VAL A 18 -28.99 -26.85 -6.37
C VAL A 18 -29.39 -26.10 -5.12
N ARG A 19 -28.46 -25.99 -4.17
CA ARG A 19 -28.60 -25.20 -2.96
C ARG A 19 -28.84 -23.74 -3.36
N THR A 20 -30.09 -23.35 -3.57
CA THR A 20 -30.45 -21.95 -3.76
C THR A 20 -30.09 -21.22 -2.47
N LYS A 21 -29.08 -20.35 -2.60
CA LYS A 21 -28.69 -19.39 -1.57
C LYS A 21 -29.95 -18.63 -1.17
N ARG A 22 -30.25 -18.57 0.14
CA ARG A 22 -31.42 -17.87 0.69
C ARG A 22 -31.55 -16.49 0.05
N ILE A 23 -32.43 -16.37 -0.94
CA ILE A 23 -32.88 -15.08 -1.44
C ILE A 23 -33.88 -14.66 -0.38
N ARG A 24 -33.51 -13.73 0.50
CA ARG A 24 -34.54 -12.96 1.20
C ARG A 24 -35.31 -12.25 0.10
N ALA A 25 -36.52 -12.73 -0.18
CA ALA A 25 -37.39 -12.18 -1.20
C ALA A 25 -37.55 -10.68 -0.95
N GLY A 26 -37.08 -9.83 -1.87
CA GLY A 26 -37.35 -8.38 -1.78
C GLY A 26 -36.45 -7.43 -2.57
N LEU A 27 -35.25 -7.82 -3.03
CA LEU A 27 -34.34 -6.91 -3.75
C LEU A 27 -33.82 -7.49 -5.07
N ASP A 28 -33.70 -6.62 -6.07
CA ASP A 28 -33.06 -6.91 -7.36
C ASP A 28 -31.59 -7.39 -7.18
N PRO A 29 -31.07 -8.33 -7.98
CA PRO A 29 -29.70 -8.83 -7.85
C PRO A 29 -28.61 -7.75 -7.94
N VAL A 30 -28.80 -6.68 -8.71
CA VAL A 30 -27.85 -5.54 -8.77
C VAL A 30 -27.90 -4.77 -7.45
N ALA A 31 -29.10 -4.51 -6.94
CA ALA A 31 -29.29 -3.89 -5.63
C ALA A 31 -28.68 -4.77 -4.51
N GLN A 32 -28.80 -6.09 -4.58
CA GLN A 32 -28.14 -7.00 -3.64
C GLN A 32 -26.61 -6.90 -3.71
N ARG A 33 -26.01 -6.76 -4.90
CA ARG A 33 -24.55 -6.56 -5.05
C ARG A 33 -24.11 -5.26 -4.38
N VAL A 34 -24.84 -4.16 -4.60
CA VAL A 34 -24.58 -2.88 -3.94
C VAL A 34 -24.71 -3.02 -2.42
N VAL A 35 -25.76 -3.67 -1.92
CA VAL A 35 -25.93 -3.94 -0.49
C VAL A 35 -24.77 -4.80 0.06
N THR A 36 -24.25 -5.75 -0.71
CA THR A 36 -23.06 -6.51 -0.28
C THR A 36 -21.79 -5.65 -0.27
N GLN A 37 -21.58 -4.77 -1.25
CA GLN A 37 -20.44 -3.83 -1.28
C GLN A 37 -20.52 -2.84 -0.11
N LEU A 38 -21.72 -2.28 0.13
CA LEU A 38 -21.98 -1.43 1.29
C LEU A 38 -21.80 -2.19 2.59
N SER A 39 -22.25 -3.45 2.63
CA SER A 39 -22.03 -4.32 3.78
C SER A 39 -20.53 -4.51 3.99
N VAL A 40 -19.73 -4.78 2.93
CA VAL A 40 -18.25 -4.91 2.94
C VAL A 40 -17.60 -3.75 3.68
N ILE A 41 -17.97 -2.51 3.35
CA ILE A 41 -17.43 -1.29 3.95
C ILE A 41 -18.00 -1.05 5.36
N SER A 42 -19.26 -1.42 5.60
CA SER A 42 -19.90 -1.22 6.90
C SER A 42 -19.22 -2.04 8.00
N ALA A 43 -19.08 -1.44 9.18
CA ALA A 43 -18.54 -2.11 10.37
C ALA A 43 -19.54 -3.08 11.05
N ASN A 44 -20.77 -3.17 10.52
CA ASN A 44 -21.85 -3.94 11.11
C ASN A 44 -21.49 -5.44 11.18
N ARG A 45 -21.51 -6.02 12.38
CA ARG A 45 -21.21 -7.45 12.67
C ARG A 45 -19.83 -7.94 12.19
N LYS A 46 -18.90 -7.01 11.92
CA LYS A 46 -17.52 -7.33 11.53
C LYS A 46 -16.47 -6.84 12.50
N MET A 47 -16.78 -5.78 13.25
CA MET A 47 -15.90 -5.33 14.31
C MET A 47 -15.81 -6.41 15.40
N PRO A 48 -14.61 -6.83 15.81
CA PRO A 48 -14.45 -7.68 16.98
C PRO A 48 -14.82 -6.91 18.25
N LYS A 49 -14.97 -7.63 19.36
CA LYS A 49 -15.10 -6.98 20.67
C LYS A 49 -13.82 -6.21 20.97
N MET A 50 -13.97 -5.05 21.63
CA MET A 50 -12.83 -4.22 22.03
C MET A 50 -11.85 -5.02 22.92
N LEU A 51 -10.56 -4.91 22.62
CA LEU A 51 -9.51 -5.57 23.36
C LEU A 51 -9.48 -5.03 24.80
N LYS A 52 -9.60 -5.93 25.77
CA LYS A 52 -9.46 -5.61 27.20
C LYS A 52 -8.10 -6.10 27.66
N LEU A 53 -7.26 -5.19 28.13
CA LEU A 53 -5.94 -5.49 28.66
C LEU A 53 -5.98 -5.53 30.20
N SER A 54 -5.09 -6.31 30.80
CA SER A 54 -4.79 -6.20 32.22
C SER A 54 -4.15 -4.84 32.51
N LYS A 55 -4.16 -4.41 33.78
CA LYS A 55 -3.50 -3.15 34.17
C LYS A 55 -2.00 -3.19 33.85
N GLU A 56 -1.36 -4.32 34.06
CA GLU A 56 0.06 -4.53 33.77
C GLU A 56 0.35 -4.45 32.28
N ASP A 57 -0.43 -5.12 31.44
CA ASP A 57 -0.23 -5.11 29.99
C ASP A 57 -0.54 -3.74 29.38
N PHE A 58 -1.48 -3.00 29.97
CA PHE A 58 -1.71 -1.61 29.60
C PHE A 58 -0.48 -0.74 29.88
N VAL A 59 0.16 -0.88 31.05
CA VAL A 59 1.40 -0.16 31.37
C VAL A 59 2.53 -0.56 30.43
N LYS A 60 2.67 -1.85 30.10
CA LYS A 60 3.66 -2.34 29.10
C LYS A 60 3.39 -1.72 27.73
N HIS A 61 2.14 -1.73 27.27
CA HIS A 61 1.73 -1.13 26.00
C HIS A 61 2.07 0.35 25.93
N VAL A 62 1.71 1.13 26.96
CA VAL A 62 2.02 2.56 27.03
C VAL A 62 3.53 2.79 27.02
N THR A 63 4.30 1.97 27.72
CA THR A 63 5.77 2.07 27.75
C THR A 63 6.37 1.83 26.38
N VAL A 64 5.97 0.76 25.69
CA VAL A 64 6.44 0.45 24.32
C VAL A 64 6.08 1.58 23.34
N MET A 65 4.84 2.08 23.41
CA MET A 65 4.39 3.17 22.55
C MET A 65 5.18 4.47 22.79
N ARG A 66 5.48 4.80 24.05
CA ARG A 66 6.32 5.95 24.41
C ARG A 66 7.75 5.78 23.93
N ALA A 67 8.35 4.61 24.16
CA ALA A 67 9.70 4.31 23.68
C ALA A 67 9.80 4.44 22.15
N TRP A 68 8.82 3.91 21.42
CA TRP A 68 8.74 4.08 19.96
C TRP A 68 8.61 5.55 19.54
N ALA A 69 7.80 6.33 20.25
CA ALA A 69 7.65 7.75 19.97
C ALA A 69 8.97 8.52 20.18
N VAL A 70 9.75 8.18 21.21
CA VAL A 70 11.08 8.75 21.45
C VAL A 70 12.03 8.41 20.30
N VAL A 71 12.13 7.13 19.92
CA VAL A 71 13.00 6.70 18.81
C VAL A 71 12.62 7.41 17.49
N ARG A 72 11.32 7.54 17.21
CA ARG A 72 10.85 8.25 16.01
C ARG A 72 11.20 9.73 16.04
N LYS A 73 11.10 10.37 17.22
CA LYS A 73 11.50 11.77 17.40
C LYS A 73 13.00 11.95 17.16
N GLU A 74 13.83 11.08 17.72
CA GLU A 74 15.29 11.13 17.54
C GLU A 74 15.69 10.97 16.07
N LYS A 75 15.08 10.01 15.35
CA LYS A 75 15.30 9.84 13.91
C LYS A 75 14.97 11.11 13.12
N LYS A 76 13.80 11.71 13.39
CA LYS A 76 13.38 12.96 12.73
C LYS A 76 14.33 14.11 13.04
N GLN A 77 14.79 14.23 14.29
CA GLN A 77 15.75 15.26 14.69
C GLN A 77 17.11 15.06 14.00
N ALA A 78 17.56 13.82 13.84
CA ALA A 78 18.80 13.51 13.11
C ALA A 78 18.68 13.85 11.62
N GLU A 79 17.56 13.50 10.98
CA GLU A 79 17.27 13.89 9.59
C GLU A 79 17.24 15.42 9.41
N GLU A 80 16.57 16.14 10.32
CA GLU A 80 16.51 17.61 10.31
C GLU A 80 17.89 18.25 10.51
N ALA A 81 18.71 17.71 11.42
CA ALA A 81 20.07 18.18 11.64
C ALA A 81 20.94 17.97 10.40
N GLN A 82 20.82 16.82 9.74
CA GLN A 82 21.54 16.53 8.49
C GLN A 82 21.10 17.46 7.35
N LEU A 83 19.79 17.69 7.18
CA LEU A 83 19.27 18.61 6.17
C LEU A 83 19.75 20.05 6.42
N LYS A 84 19.83 20.47 7.69
CA LYS A 84 20.38 21.77 8.06
C LYS A 84 21.86 21.88 7.69
N GLN A 85 22.67 20.87 7.98
CA GLN A 85 24.09 20.85 7.61
C GLN A 85 24.28 20.89 6.08
N GLN A 86 23.48 20.13 5.33
CA GLN A 86 23.50 20.17 3.86
C GLN A 86 23.18 21.58 3.34
N TYR A 87 22.16 22.22 3.91
CA TYR A 87 21.80 23.59 3.55
C TYR A 87 22.92 24.60 3.86
N GLU A 88 23.51 24.53 5.05
CA GLU A 88 24.63 25.40 5.45
C GLU A 88 25.84 25.22 4.50
N SER A 89 26.17 23.97 4.18
CA SER A 89 27.25 23.66 3.22
C SER A 89 26.96 24.19 1.81
N ILE A 90 25.72 24.06 1.32
CA ILE A 90 25.32 24.61 0.01
C ILE A 90 25.38 26.14 0.02
N LYS A 91 24.99 26.78 1.13
CA LYS A 91 25.02 28.23 1.29
C LYS A 91 26.45 28.76 1.23
N GLU A 92 27.35 28.16 2.01
CA GLU A 92 28.78 28.53 2.04
C GLU A 92 29.41 28.37 0.64
N ALA A 93 29.20 27.23 -0.02
CA ALA A 93 29.71 27.00 -1.37
C ALA A 93 29.20 28.02 -2.40
N ASN A 94 27.94 28.45 -2.28
CA ASN A 94 27.37 29.48 -3.14
C ASN A 94 27.93 30.88 -2.85
N GLU A 95 28.20 31.21 -1.58
CA GLU A 95 28.87 32.46 -1.19
C GLU A 95 30.29 32.52 -1.77
N ASP A 96 31.05 31.43 -1.66
CA ASP A 96 32.38 31.31 -2.26
C ASP A 96 32.34 31.44 -3.79
N LEU A 97 31.39 30.77 -4.44
CA LEU A 97 31.23 30.82 -5.90
C LEU A 97 30.94 32.26 -6.36
N LYS A 98 30.15 33.01 -5.61
CA LYS A 98 29.85 34.43 -5.89
C LYS A 98 31.10 35.30 -5.83
N HIS A 99 32.01 35.03 -4.89
CA HIS A 99 33.27 35.75 -4.77
C HIS A 99 34.26 35.40 -5.89
N VAL A 100 34.29 34.14 -6.32
CA VAL A 100 35.23 33.67 -7.36
C VAL A 100 34.75 34.03 -8.78
N SER A 101 33.48 33.77 -9.09
CA SER A 101 32.93 34.01 -10.43
C SER A 101 31.43 34.28 -10.41
N GLN A 102 31.08 35.55 -10.63
CA GLN A 102 29.69 35.99 -10.72
C GLN A 102 28.90 35.26 -11.82
N LYS A 103 29.51 34.97 -12.98
CA LYS A 103 28.84 34.29 -14.11
C LYS A 103 28.43 32.86 -13.76
N LEU A 104 29.29 32.11 -13.05
CA LEU A 104 28.97 30.74 -12.63
C LEU A 104 27.91 30.73 -11.52
N PHE A 105 27.98 31.70 -10.61
CA PHE A 105 26.97 31.88 -9.56
C PHE A 105 25.58 32.17 -10.15
N GLU A 106 25.49 33.00 -11.19
CA GLU A 106 24.23 33.28 -11.88
C GLU A 106 23.66 32.02 -12.54
N ALA A 107 24.49 31.27 -13.28
CA ALA A 107 24.07 30.02 -13.92
C ALA A 107 23.62 28.95 -12.91
N ALA A 108 24.27 28.85 -11.75
CA ALA A 108 23.92 27.88 -10.70
C ALA A 108 22.61 28.22 -9.97
N ASN A 109 22.25 29.51 -9.88
CA ASN A 109 21.02 29.96 -9.23
C ASN A 109 19.81 30.06 -10.17
N GLU A 110 19.94 29.60 -11.41
CA GLU A 110 18.81 29.51 -12.32
C GLU A 110 17.72 28.57 -11.76
N LEU A 111 16.46 28.99 -11.89
CA LEU A 111 15.33 28.20 -11.42
C LEU A 111 15.16 26.96 -12.31
N GLU A 112 15.28 25.77 -11.72
CA GLU A 112 15.10 24.49 -12.41
C GLU A 112 13.61 24.15 -12.62
N ILE A 113 12.88 24.99 -13.35
CA ILE A 113 11.45 24.84 -13.59
C ILE A 113 11.19 23.58 -14.44
N GLY A 114 10.39 22.66 -13.91
CA GLY A 114 10.00 21.44 -14.63
C GLY A 114 11.01 20.30 -14.54
N LYS A 115 12.10 20.44 -13.76
CA LYS A 115 13.00 19.32 -13.46
C LYS A 115 12.23 18.25 -12.68
N ARG A 116 12.37 17.01 -13.13
CA ARG A 116 11.73 15.83 -12.53
C ARG A 116 12.81 14.83 -12.15
N PHE A 117 12.53 14.03 -11.13
CA PHE A 117 13.35 12.85 -10.88
C PHE A 117 13.22 11.89 -12.07
N PRO A 118 14.34 11.31 -12.55
CA PRO A 118 14.30 10.31 -13.62
C PRO A 118 13.56 9.06 -13.15
N LEU A 119 12.83 8.42 -14.08
CA LEU A 119 12.01 7.23 -13.79
C LEU A 119 12.84 6.01 -13.35
N GLU A 120 14.13 5.98 -13.69
CA GLU A 120 15.03 4.90 -13.29
C GLU A 120 15.42 4.97 -11.80
N LEU A 121 15.25 6.11 -11.13
CA LEU A 121 15.41 6.22 -9.68
C LEU A 121 14.16 5.63 -8.99
N ARG A 122 14.17 4.30 -8.85
CA ARG A 122 13.08 3.55 -8.23
C ARG A 122 13.15 3.60 -6.71
N VAL A 123 11.98 3.44 -6.08
CA VAL A 123 11.87 3.24 -4.63
C VAL A 123 12.49 1.89 -4.25
N PRO A 124 13.32 1.83 -3.19
CA PRO A 124 13.90 0.56 -2.73
C PRO A 124 12.84 -0.49 -2.41
N THR A 125 13.09 -1.73 -2.83
CA THR A 125 12.24 -2.91 -2.57
C THR A 125 12.83 -3.78 -1.44
N GLU A 126 11.99 -4.60 -0.81
CA GLU A 126 12.43 -5.51 0.27
C GLU A 126 13.44 -6.56 -0.23
N TYR A 127 13.21 -7.10 -1.44
CA TYR A 127 14.10 -8.05 -2.09
C TYR A 127 14.59 -7.46 -3.42
N PRO A 128 15.85 -7.75 -3.83
CA PRO A 128 16.37 -7.28 -5.10
C PRO A 128 15.67 -7.97 -6.28
N SER A 129 15.66 -7.32 -7.45
CA SER A 129 15.26 -7.96 -8.71
C SER A 129 16.30 -8.99 -9.17
N ARG A 130 15.89 -9.90 -10.08
CA ARG A 130 16.77 -10.93 -10.65
C ARG A 130 18.05 -10.35 -11.26
N SER A 131 17.93 -9.21 -11.94
CA SER A 131 19.08 -8.38 -12.30
C SER A 131 19.15 -7.24 -11.29
N GLY A 132 20.23 -7.16 -10.50
CA GLY A 132 20.37 -6.12 -9.47
C GLY A 132 20.69 -4.74 -10.05
N TRP A 133 21.42 -4.69 -11.17
CA TRP A 133 21.81 -3.46 -11.84
C TRP A 133 21.88 -3.67 -13.35
N PHE A 134 21.47 -2.66 -14.12
CA PHE A 134 21.52 -2.68 -15.58
C PHE A 134 22.78 -1.94 -16.05
N TYR A 135 23.74 -2.67 -16.63
CA TYR A 135 25.00 -2.09 -17.13
C TYR A 135 24.87 -1.56 -18.57
N ASP A 136 23.90 -2.04 -19.32
CA ASP A 136 23.62 -1.74 -20.72
C ASP A 136 22.64 -0.57 -20.90
N TYR A 137 22.69 0.41 -19.99
CA TYR A 137 21.77 1.54 -20.00
C TYR A 137 21.96 2.44 -21.23
N THR A 138 20.91 2.60 -22.03
CA THR A 138 20.83 3.61 -23.08
C THR A 138 19.75 4.63 -22.74
N PRO A 139 20.06 5.94 -22.62
CA PRO A 139 19.07 6.94 -22.32
C PRO A 139 18.04 7.01 -23.45
N ARG A 140 16.76 7.02 -23.08
CA ARG A 140 15.68 7.20 -24.04
C ARG A 140 15.82 8.60 -24.64
N LYS A 141 16.10 8.69 -25.94
CA LYS A 141 16.09 9.97 -26.66
C LYS A 141 14.65 10.50 -26.64
N LEU A 142 14.46 11.69 -26.10
CA LEU A 142 13.20 12.43 -26.14
C LEU A 142 13.04 13.13 -27.49
#